data_AF-A0A7K4HAL3-F1
#
_entry.id   AF-A0A7K4HAL3-F1
#
_cell.length_a   1.000
_cell.length_b   1.000
_cell.length_c   1.000
_cell.angle_alpha   90.00
_cell.angle_beta   90.00
_cell.angle_gamma   90.00
#
_symmetry.space_group_name_H-M   'P 1'
#
loop_
_entity.id
_entity.type
_entity.pdbx_description
1 polymer ?
#
loop_
_entity_poly.entity_id
_entity_poly.type
_entity_poly.pdbx_seq_one_letter_code
_entity_poly.pdbx_strand_id
1 'polypeptide(L)'
;MEHTNLSIEHDKILIEKVLDDIDMRYIVLFLYIIRNDLFRDLNNTELIESYEKVLILDEIFKDNILNFWDNEFIEVAVDLGLFKNIRSMREFQQKEDDFIIRLGEETVTIENDTISVPDHSLFLMINKKFKFLTRRNFNSALIKLKGVRCQTSNIIHPFVSEIGDNDFTIPDDIYYILDQYGNIYQAIKIEITIEGIYQRFLEIQEKINEFIDIFEPKLRTKPVLKKVHEAINDKKDIIKYLKDEKIELPDKFAYNENDIENLTFKDWNSKLILLLKYTFEIQQIETKLLEIKKYYSGKSKNFNYLEFIEKVSFNEDNIVNSIQSALIKLREELLETNNELEQLTKKDLKLLNLDFERYLITSRDD
;
A
#
# COMPACT_ATOMS: atom_id res chain seq x y z
N MET A 1 -20.27 -30.10 -24.00
CA MET A 1 -21.16 -28.92 -24.02
C MET A 1 -20.37 -27.78 -24.64
N GLU A 2 -21.00 -26.95 -25.47
CA GLU A 2 -20.36 -25.71 -25.91
C GLU A 2 -20.15 -24.82 -24.68
N HIS A 3 -18.90 -24.44 -24.45
CA HIS A 3 -18.50 -23.57 -23.34
C HIS A 3 -18.94 -22.15 -23.67
N THR A 4 -20.10 -21.71 -23.15
CA THR A 4 -20.70 -20.38 -23.43
C THR A 4 -20.48 -19.36 -22.33
N ASN A 5 -20.50 -19.79 -21.08
CA ASN A 5 -20.45 -18.94 -19.89
C ASN A 5 -19.08 -19.06 -19.23
N LEU A 6 -18.65 -18.04 -18.50
CA LEU A 6 -17.39 -18.12 -17.78
C LEU A 6 -17.49 -19.16 -16.65
N SER A 7 -16.54 -20.10 -16.58
CA SER A 7 -16.54 -21.14 -15.55
C SER A 7 -15.13 -21.45 -15.07
N ILE A 8 -14.98 -21.88 -13.81
CA ILE A 8 -13.67 -22.27 -13.27
C ILE A 8 -13.10 -23.45 -14.05
N GLU A 9 -13.94 -24.44 -14.40
CA GLU A 9 -13.50 -25.66 -15.07
C GLU A 9 -12.80 -25.40 -16.41
N HIS A 10 -13.26 -24.39 -17.15
CA HIS A 10 -12.75 -24.08 -18.49
C HIS A 10 -11.87 -22.84 -18.54
N ASP A 11 -12.05 -21.88 -17.63
CA ASP A 11 -11.43 -20.56 -17.69
C ASP A 11 -10.54 -20.22 -16.48
N LYS A 12 -10.20 -21.18 -15.60
CA LYS A 12 -9.33 -20.92 -14.43
C LYS A 12 -8.08 -20.11 -14.77
N ILE A 13 -7.35 -20.50 -15.81
CA ILE A 13 -6.12 -19.80 -16.24
C ILE A 13 -6.42 -18.37 -16.71
N LEU A 14 -7.58 -18.15 -17.36
CA LEU A 14 -8.01 -16.82 -17.78
C LEU A 14 -8.29 -15.93 -16.56
N ILE A 15 -9.04 -16.45 -15.60
CA ILE A 15 -9.43 -15.75 -14.37
C ILE A 15 -8.17 -15.42 -13.55
N GLU A 16 -7.29 -16.41 -13.35
CA GLU A 16 -5.99 -16.20 -12.68
C GLU A 16 -5.18 -15.12 -13.36
N LYS A 17 -5.09 -15.12 -14.69
CA LYS A 17 -4.36 -14.10 -15.44
C LYS A 17 -4.95 -12.70 -15.25
N VAL A 18 -6.27 -12.56 -15.21
CA VAL A 18 -6.95 -11.28 -14.97
C VAL A 18 -6.69 -10.80 -13.54
N LEU A 19 -6.78 -11.68 -12.55
CA LEU A 19 -6.54 -11.34 -11.14
C LEU A 19 -5.05 -11.16 -10.81
N ASP A 20 -4.15 -11.65 -11.66
CA ASP A 20 -2.71 -11.41 -11.55
C ASP A 20 -2.26 -10.07 -12.12
N ASP A 21 -3.05 -9.47 -13.02
CA ASP A 21 -2.86 -8.11 -13.48
C ASP A 21 -3.38 -7.15 -12.39
N ILE A 22 -2.45 -6.47 -11.74
CA ILE A 22 -2.71 -5.60 -10.59
C ILE A 22 -3.76 -4.53 -10.91
N ASP A 23 -3.72 -3.94 -12.11
CA ASP A 23 -4.63 -2.86 -12.48
C ASP A 23 -6.04 -3.39 -12.74
N MET A 24 -6.16 -4.59 -13.32
CA MET A 24 -7.44 -5.25 -13.56
C MET A 24 -8.07 -5.82 -12.28
N ARG A 25 -7.25 -6.48 -11.47
CA ARG A 25 -7.66 -7.16 -10.25
C ARG A 25 -8.48 -6.25 -9.36
N TYR A 26 -7.98 -5.07 -9.00
CA TYR A 26 -8.69 -4.22 -8.04
C TYR A 26 -10.00 -3.68 -8.59
N ILE A 27 -10.15 -3.52 -9.90
CA ILE A 27 -11.44 -3.16 -10.49
C ILE A 27 -12.45 -4.27 -10.22
N VAL A 28 -12.11 -5.51 -10.57
CA VAL A 28 -12.97 -6.68 -10.40
C VAL A 28 -13.31 -6.88 -8.91
N LEU A 29 -12.31 -6.85 -8.03
CA LEU A 29 -12.52 -7.09 -6.60
C LEU A 29 -13.31 -5.97 -5.92
N PHE A 30 -13.11 -4.71 -6.28
CA PHE A 30 -13.90 -3.63 -5.69
C PHE A 30 -15.36 -3.68 -6.13
N LEU A 31 -15.62 -4.02 -7.41
CA LEU A 31 -17.00 -4.25 -7.85
C LEU A 31 -17.63 -5.45 -7.11
N TYR A 32 -16.87 -6.53 -6.87
CA TYR A 32 -17.32 -7.63 -6.04
C TYR A 32 -17.63 -7.18 -4.61
N ILE A 33 -16.73 -6.45 -3.95
CA ILE A 33 -16.92 -5.98 -2.55
C ILE A 33 -18.14 -5.05 -2.44
N ILE A 34 -18.34 -4.16 -3.42
CA ILE A 34 -19.53 -3.31 -3.48
C ILE A 34 -20.79 -4.19 -3.60
N ARG A 35 -20.79 -5.18 -4.49
CA ARG A 35 -21.94 -6.08 -4.66
C ARG A 35 -22.21 -6.93 -3.41
N ASN A 36 -21.17 -7.55 -2.86
CA ASN A 36 -21.27 -8.54 -1.80
C ASN A 36 -21.28 -7.92 -0.40
N ASP A 37 -20.19 -7.26 -0.01
CA ASP A 37 -19.99 -6.80 1.37
C ASP A 37 -20.80 -5.55 1.68
N LEU A 38 -21.02 -4.67 0.69
CA LEU A 38 -21.84 -3.47 0.90
C LEU A 38 -23.34 -3.77 0.68
N PHE A 39 -23.72 -4.39 -0.44
CA PHE A 39 -25.14 -4.57 -0.81
C PHE A 39 -25.70 -5.98 -0.64
N ARG A 40 -24.91 -6.94 -0.13
CA ARG A 40 -25.34 -8.33 0.15
C ARG A 40 -25.99 -9.02 -1.06
N ASP A 41 -25.45 -8.75 -2.25
CA ASP A 41 -25.98 -9.23 -3.54
C ASP A 41 -27.47 -8.91 -3.71
N LEU A 42 -27.89 -7.74 -3.21
CA LEU A 42 -29.28 -7.26 -3.21
C LEU A 42 -30.29 -8.17 -2.48
N ASN A 43 -29.82 -9.16 -1.72
CA ASN A 43 -30.69 -10.08 -0.99
C ASN A 43 -31.35 -9.47 0.26
N ASN A 44 -30.94 -8.25 0.66
CA ASN A 44 -31.47 -7.55 1.82
C ASN A 44 -32.22 -6.27 1.40
N THR A 45 -33.53 -6.40 1.12
CA THR A 45 -34.38 -5.28 0.68
C THR A 45 -34.40 -4.12 1.67
N GLU A 46 -34.37 -4.39 2.98
CA GLU A 46 -34.36 -3.32 4.01
C GLU A 46 -33.10 -2.45 3.91
N LEU A 47 -31.94 -3.08 3.68
CA LEU A 47 -30.67 -2.38 3.47
C LEU A 47 -30.71 -1.53 2.20
N ILE A 48 -31.28 -2.05 1.11
CA ILE A 48 -31.42 -1.31 -0.16
C ILE A 48 -32.30 -0.08 0.02
N GLU A 49 -33.48 -0.25 0.61
CA GLU A 49 -34.39 0.87 0.88
C GLU A 49 -33.75 1.93 1.79
N SER A 50 -32.99 1.51 2.80
CA SER A 50 -32.28 2.41 3.71
C SER A 50 -31.15 3.17 3.01
N TYR A 51 -30.47 2.54 2.06
CA TYR A 51 -29.47 3.22 1.22
C TYR A 51 -30.11 4.29 0.33
N GLU A 52 -31.16 3.92 -0.40
CA GLU A 52 -31.88 4.83 -1.30
C GLU A 52 -32.51 6.01 -0.54
N LYS A 53 -33.05 5.78 0.67
CA LYS A 53 -33.56 6.85 1.55
C LYS A 53 -32.52 7.89 1.90
N VAL A 54 -31.25 7.50 2.06
CA VAL A 54 -30.16 8.46 2.30
C VAL A 54 -29.80 9.23 1.03
N LEU A 55 -29.83 8.58 -0.13
CA LEU A 55 -29.47 9.21 -1.41
C LEU A 55 -30.43 10.32 -1.85
N ILE A 56 -31.70 10.26 -1.44
CA ILE A 56 -32.70 11.29 -1.79
C ILE A 56 -32.65 12.54 -0.90
N LEU A 57 -31.80 12.56 0.14
CA LEU A 57 -31.68 13.70 1.04
C LEU A 57 -30.84 14.81 0.40
N ASP A 58 -31.30 16.06 0.51
CA ASP A 58 -30.55 17.23 0.02
C ASP A 58 -29.21 17.40 0.76
N GLU A 59 -29.22 17.20 2.08
CA GLU A 59 -28.03 17.15 2.93
C GLU A 59 -28.06 15.89 3.78
N ILE A 60 -26.95 15.14 3.76
CA ILE A 60 -26.82 13.90 4.53
C ILE A 60 -26.07 14.21 5.81
N PHE A 61 -26.77 14.24 6.94
CA PHE A 61 -26.14 14.39 8.26
C PHE A 61 -25.71 13.03 8.82
N LYS A 62 -24.72 13.04 9.71
CA LYS A 62 -24.29 11.84 10.43
C LYS A 62 -25.46 11.15 11.13
N ASP A 63 -26.36 11.90 11.75
CA ASP A 63 -27.55 11.33 12.40
C ASP A 63 -28.46 10.59 11.42
N ASN A 64 -28.59 11.06 10.17
CA ASN A 64 -29.34 10.33 9.16
C ASN A 64 -28.70 8.97 8.88
N ILE A 65 -27.38 8.93 8.70
CA ILE A 65 -26.64 7.69 8.50
C ILE A 65 -26.84 6.73 9.66
N LEU A 66 -26.70 7.19 10.91
CA LEU A 66 -26.86 6.36 12.10
C LEU A 66 -28.28 5.82 12.27
N ASN A 67 -29.29 6.55 11.81
CA ASN A 67 -30.69 6.14 11.89
C ASN A 67 -31.10 5.16 10.78
N PHE A 68 -30.48 5.24 9.60
CA PHE A 68 -30.84 4.40 8.46
C PHE A 68 -29.94 3.19 8.26
N TRP A 69 -28.64 3.30 8.57
CA TRP A 69 -27.65 2.27 8.26
C TRP A 69 -27.13 1.60 9.53
N ASP A 70 -26.90 0.29 9.45
CA ASP A 70 -26.24 -0.43 10.54
C ASP A 70 -24.72 -0.14 10.58
N ASN A 71 -24.10 -0.46 11.70
CA ASN A 71 -22.66 -0.19 11.90
C ASN A 71 -21.77 -0.95 10.90
N GLU A 72 -22.20 -2.12 10.44
CA GLU A 72 -21.43 -2.94 9.49
C GLU A 72 -21.40 -2.27 8.12
N PHE A 73 -22.56 -1.84 7.62
CA PHE A 73 -22.68 -1.10 6.37
C PHE A 73 -21.90 0.22 6.43
N ILE A 74 -21.98 0.95 7.54
CA ILE A 74 -21.21 2.19 7.74
C ILE A 74 -19.70 1.90 7.70
N GLU A 75 -19.23 0.85 8.38
CA GLU A 75 -17.81 0.47 8.35
C GLU A 75 -17.34 0.20 6.92
N VAL A 76 -18.07 -0.64 6.17
CA VAL A 76 -17.73 -0.97 4.78
C VAL A 76 -17.77 0.28 3.90
N ALA A 77 -18.78 1.15 4.05
CA ALA A 77 -18.90 2.37 3.28
C ALA A 77 -17.73 3.35 3.53
N VAL A 78 -17.32 3.50 4.79
CA VAL A 78 -16.16 4.31 5.17
C VAL A 78 -14.86 3.71 4.61
N ASP A 79 -14.71 2.40 4.73
CA ASP A 79 -13.52 1.68 4.29
C ASP A 79 -13.35 1.74 2.78
N LEU A 80 -14.42 1.56 2.00
CA LEU A 80 -14.44 1.76 0.54
C LEU A 80 -14.20 3.22 0.16
N GLY A 81 -14.53 4.16 1.05
CA GLY A 81 -14.42 5.59 0.79
C GLY A 81 -15.58 6.16 -0.01
N LEU A 82 -16.78 5.61 0.21
CA LEU A 82 -18.04 6.22 -0.22
C LEU A 82 -18.19 7.63 0.39
N PHE A 83 -17.88 7.76 1.67
CA PHE A 83 -17.80 9.06 2.34
C PHE A 83 -16.50 9.77 1.97
N LYS A 84 -16.61 10.89 1.23
CA LYS A 84 -15.45 11.64 0.72
C LYS A 84 -14.74 12.44 1.82
N ASN A 85 -15.47 12.86 2.85
CA ASN A 85 -14.99 13.69 3.95
C ASN A 85 -14.76 12.92 5.27
N ILE A 86 -14.77 11.58 5.22
CA ILE A 86 -14.46 10.70 6.35
C ILE A 86 -13.36 9.70 5.94
N ARG A 87 -12.31 9.60 6.75
CA ARG A 87 -11.16 8.74 6.46
C ARG A 87 -11.20 7.41 7.19
N SER A 88 -11.92 7.33 8.31
CA SER A 88 -11.97 6.13 9.15
C SER A 88 -13.21 6.10 10.02
N MET A 89 -13.57 4.92 10.51
CA MET A 89 -14.72 4.77 11.43
C MET A 89 -14.51 5.53 12.74
N ARG A 90 -13.26 5.61 13.23
CA ARG A 90 -12.91 6.44 14.38
C ARG A 90 -13.21 7.92 14.14
N GLU A 91 -12.87 8.43 12.96
CA GLU A 91 -13.18 9.81 12.60
C GLU A 91 -14.70 10.03 12.55
N PHE A 92 -15.44 9.11 11.91
CA PHE A 92 -16.90 9.16 11.84
C PHE A 92 -17.55 9.24 13.23
N GLN A 93 -17.10 8.39 14.16
CA GLN A 93 -17.60 8.36 15.53
C GLN A 93 -17.34 9.67 16.28
N GLN A 94 -16.23 10.36 16.00
CA GLN A 94 -15.86 11.62 16.64
C GLN A 94 -16.59 12.85 16.10
N LYS A 95 -17.23 12.77 14.94
CA LYS A 95 -18.01 13.89 14.39
C LYS A 95 -19.29 14.12 15.20
N GLU A 96 -19.76 15.35 15.21
CA GLU A 96 -21.07 15.71 15.77
C GLU A 96 -22.20 15.17 14.88
N ASP A 97 -23.40 15.01 15.43
CA ASP A 97 -24.54 14.38 14.76
C ASP A 97 -25.06 15.21 13.57
N ASP A 98 -24.87 16.53 13.62
CA ASP A 98 -25.16 17.50 12.55
C ASP A 98 -24.00 17.67 11.56
N PHE A 99 -22.96 16.84 11.63
CA PHE A 99 -21.89 16.87 10.64
C PHE A 99 -22.40 16.37 9.28
N ILE A 100 -22.24 17.19 8.25
CA ILE A 100 -22.61 16.84 6.87
C ILE A 100 -21.63 15.79 6.32
N ILE A 101 -22.14 14.63 5.96
CA ILE A 101 -21.46 13.57 5.23
C ILE A 101 -21.58 13.86 3.73
N ARG A 102 -20.44 13.82 3.02
CA ARG A 102 -20.41 14.05 1.57
C ARG A 102 -20.20 12.74 0.84
N LEU A 103 -21.17 12.39 -0.02
CA LEU A 103 -20.98 11.40 -1.08
C LEU A 103 -20.20 12.05 -2.24
N GLY A 104 -19.74 11.24 -3.20
CA GLY A 104 -19.15 11.77 -4.44
C GLY A 104 -20.18 12.55 -5.26
N GLU A 105 -19.71 13.34 -6.25
CA GLU A 105 -20.61 13.98 -7.23
C GLU A 105 -21.52 12.94 -7.92
N GLU A 106 -20.96 11.76 -8.20
CA GLU A 106 -21.67 10.55 -8.56
C GLU A 106 -21.38 9.46 -7.50
N THR A 107 -22.37 8.63 -7.19
CA THR A 107 -22.26 7.54 -6.19
C THR A 107 -22.82 6.24 -6.77
N VAL A 108 -22.63 5.14 -6.05
CA VAL A 108 -23.22 3.85 -6.41
C VAL A 108 -24.74 3.96 -6.42
N THR A 109 -25.38 3.48 -7.48
CA THR A 109 -26.85 3.43 -7.59
C THR A 109 -27.30 1.99 -7.80
N ILE A 110 -28.60 1.76 -7.59
CA ILE A 110 -29.24 0.46 -7.82
C ILE A 110 -30.34 0.69 -8.84
N GLU A 111 -30.20 0.06 -9.99
CA GLU A 111 -31.12 0.19 -11.13
C GLU A 111 -31.56 -1.19 -11.61
N ASN A 112 -32.86 -1.47 -11.57
CA ASN A 112 -33.45 -2.73 -12.06
C ASN A 112 -32.70 -3.97 -11.55
N ASP A 113 -32.55 -4.09 -10.23
CA ASP A 113 -31.82 -5.19 -9.58
C ASP A 113 -30.34 -5.30 -9.96
N THR A 114 -29.74 -4.21 -10.44
CA THR A 114 -28.33 -4.14 -10.80
C THR A 114 -27.63 -3.02 -10.06
N ILE A 115 -26.46 -3.30 -9.51
CA ILE A 115 -25.64 -2.29 -8.84
C ILE A 115 -24.78 -1.59 -9.90
N SER A 116 -24.99 -0.29 -10.03
CA SER A 116 -24.30 0.58 -10.98
C SER A 116 -23.24 1.41 -10.26
N VAL A 117 -21.97 1.26 -10.65
CA VAL A 117 -20.84 1.95 -10.02
C VAL A 117 -20.19 2.91 -11.03
N PRO A 118 -20.28 4.24 -10.82
CA PRO A 118 -19.65 5.21 -11.71
C PRO A 118 -18.12 5.06 -11.75
N ASP A 119 -17.53 5.19 -12.94
CA ASP A 119 -16.09 4.97 -13.16
C ASP A 119 -15.20 5.87 -12.30
N HIS A 120 -15.66 7.09 -12.02
CA HIS A 120 -14.92 8.09 -11.27
C HIS A 120 -14.91 7.70 -9.81
N SER A 121 -16.07 7.29 -9.29
CA SER A 121 -16.21 6.81 -7.92
C SER A 121 -15.43 5.52 -7.69
N LEU A 122 -15.51 4.54 -8.60
CA LEU A 122 -14.73 3.31 -8.52
C LEU A 122 -13.22 3.59 -8.50
N PHE A 123 -12.74 4.44 -9.41
CA PHE A 123 -11.34 4.85 -9.45
C PHE A 123 -10.90 5.50 -8.14
N LEU A 124 -11.69 6.43 -7.59
CA LEU A 124 -11.38 7.10 -6.34
C LEU A 124 -11.33 6.14 -5.15
N MET A 125 -12.25 5.16 -5.08
CA MET A 125 -12.25 4.13 -4.03
C MET A 125 -10.96 3.30 -4.07
N ILE A 126 -10.57 2.83 -5.26
CA ILE A 126 -9.36 2.03 -5.43
C ILE A 126 -8.11 2.88 -5.18
N ASN A 127 -8.00 4.06 -5.78
CA ASN A 127 -6.83 4.94 -5.65
C ASN A 127 -6.66 5.50 -4.23
N LYS A 128 -7.74 5.61 -3.42
CA LYS A 128 -7.63 5.94 -2.00
C LYS A 128 -6.72 4.95 -1.27
N LYS A 129 -6.79 3.68 -1.64
CA LYS A 129 -6.06 2.56 -1.01
C LYS A 129 -4.77 2.19 -1.75
N PHE A 130 -4.78 2.22 -3.07
CA PHE A 130 -3.70 1.75 -3.94
C PHE A 130 -3.19 2.90 -4.81
N LYS A 131 -2.24 3.68 -4.27
CA LYS A 131 -1.76 4.93 -4.88
C LYS A 131 -1.04 4.76 -6.22
N PHE A 132 -0.53 3.56 -6.52
CA PHE A 132 0.13 3.27 -7.80
C PHE A 132 -0.85 3.21 -8.98
N LEU A 133 -2.15 2.98 -8.75
CA LEU A 133 -3.14 2.88 -9.83
C LEU A 133 -3.45 4.27 -10.38
N THR A 134 -2.89 4.59 -11.53
CA THR A 134 -3.14 5.86 -12.23
C THR A 134 -4.45 5.81 -13.02
N ARG A 135 -5.09 6.97 -13.28
CA ARG A 135 -6.31 7.05 -14.10
C ARG A 135 -6.12 6.44 -15.49
N ARG A 136 -4.93 6.61 -16.08
CA ARG A 136 -4.58 5.99 -17.37
C ARG A 136 -4.60 4.47 -17.31
N ASN A 137 -3.98 3.89 -16.28
CA ASN A 137 -3.94 2.44 -16.10
C ASN A 137 -5.33 1.88 -15.80
N PHE A 138 -6.09 2.54 -14.94
CA PHE A 138 -7.49 2.20 -14.64
C PHE A 138 -8.35 2.16 -15.92
N ASN A 139 -8.33 3.22 -16.73
CA ASN A 139 -9.09 3.25 -17.98
C ASN A 139 -8.64 2.15 -18.96
N SER A 140 -7.33 1.92 -19.06
CA SER A 140 -6.81 0.84 -19.91
C SER A 140 -7.23 -0.55 -19.41
N ALA A 141 -7.31 -0.75 -18.10
CA ALA A 141 -7.73 -2.01 -17.49
C ALA A 141 -9.24 -2.22 -17.68
N LEU A 142 -10.08 -1.20 -17.49
CA LEU A 142 -11.52 -1.25 -17.78
C LEU A 142 -11.80 -1.70 -19.22
N ILE A 143 -11.14 -1.10 -20.21
CA ILE A 143 -11.32 -1.46 -21.62
C ILE A 143 -11.00 -2.95 -21.86
N LYS A 144 -9.93 -3.45 -21.24
CA LYS A 144 -9.53 -4.87 -21.37
C LYS A 144 -10.52 -5.80 -20.67
N LEU A 145 -11.03 -5.40 -19.50
CA LEU A 145 -11.99 -6.18 -18.72
C LEU A 145 -13.36 -6.32 -19.38
N LYS A 146 -13.78 -5.34 -20.20
CA LYS A 146 -15.03 -5.41 -20.98
C LYS A 146 -15.05 -6.57 -21.98
N GLY A 147 -13.90 -7.12 -22.36
CA GLY A 147 -13.84 -8.22 -23.31
C GLY A 147 -12.54 -9.00 -23.24
N VAL A 148 -12.53 -10.05 -22.43
CA VAL A 148 -11.39 -10.94 -22.27
C VAL A 148 -11.61 -12.21 -23.12
N ARG A 149 -10.74 -12.43 -24.11
CA ARG A 149 -10.87 -13.59 -25.00
C ARG A 149 -10.60 -14.90 -24.26
N CYS A 150 -11.55 -15.83 -24.32
CA CYS A 150 -11.40 -17.18 -23.82
C CYS A 150 -10.23 -17.90 -24.52
N GLN A 151 -9.50 -18.74 -23.78
CA GLN A 151 -8.38 -19.51 -24.32
C GLN A 151 -8.83 -20.83 -24.95
N THR A 152 -9.95 -21.38 -24.48
CA THR A 152 -10.47 -22.70 -24.87
C THR A 152 -11.56 -22.62 -25.93
N SER A 153 -12.19 -21.45 -26.10
CA SER A 153 -13.21 -21.19 -27.10
C SER A 153 -13.01 -19.83 -27.80
N ASN A 154 -13.80 -19.54 -28.84
CA ASN A 154 -13.79 -18.24 -29.52
C ASN A 154 -14.65 -17.17 -28.79
N ILE A 155 -15.08 -17.44 -27.57
CA ILE A 155 -15.96 -16.55 -26.81
C ILE A 155 -15.16 -15.45 -26.14
N ILE A 156 -15.81 -14.31 -25.96
CA ILE A 156 -15.30 -13.16 -25.23
C ILE A 156 -16.09 -13.09 -23.92
N HIS A 157 -15.38 -13.21 -22.80
CA HIS A 157 -15.96 -13.13 -21.47
C HIS A 157 -15.78 -11.71 -20.92
N PRO A 158 -16.85 -10.99 -20.60
CA PRO A 158 -16.73 -9.74 -19.85
C PRO A 158 -16.40 -10.07 -18.39
N PHE A 159 -15.41 -9.38 -17.83
CA PHE A 159 -15.13 -9.39 -16.39
C PHE A 159 -15.75 -8.17 -15.69
N VAL A 160 -16.13 -7.16 -16.49
CA VAL A 160 -16.95 -6.01 -16.09
C VAL A 160 -17.94 -5.73 -17.20
N SER A 161 -19.15 -5.33 -16.82
CA SER A 161 -20.19 -4.86 -17.76
C SER A 161 -20.36 -3.36 -17.60
N GLU A 162 -20.46 -2.67 -18.73
CA GLU A 162 -20.81 -1.25 -18.74
C GLU A 162 -22.33 -1.10 -18.82
N ILE A 163 -22.88 -0.26 -17.94
CA ILE A 163 -24.30 0.08 -17.88
C ILE A 163 -24.39 1.59 -18.03
N GLY A 164 -25.28 2.07 -18.90
CA GLY A 164 -25.41 3.52 -19.15
C GLY A 164 -24.10 4.16 -19.64
N ASP A 165 -23.88 5.41 -19.22
CA ASP A 165 -22.74 6.24 -19.63
C ASP A 165 -21.61 6.20 -18.59
N ASN A 166 -20.70 5.23 -18.72
CA ASN A 166 -19.53 5.02 -17.87
C ASN A 166 -19.81 4.48 -16.45
N ASP A 167 -20.92 3.78 -16.25
CA ASP A 167 -21.11 3.00 -15.02
C ASP A 167 -20.77 1.53 -15.25
N PHE A 168 -20.35 0.87 -14.18
CA PHE A 168 -19.80 -0.48 -14.22
C PHE A 168 -20.44 -1.38 -13.19
N THR A 169 -20.63 -2.65 -13.58
CA THR A 169 -21.04 -3.72 -12.68
C THR A 169 -20.21 -4.98 -12.91
N ILE A 170 -20.25 -5.89 -11.94
CA ILE A 170 -19.62 -7.20 -12.04
C ILE A 170 -20.63 -8.24 -12.57
N PRO A 171 -20.31 -8.98 -13.65
CA PRO A 171 -21.17 -10.05 -14.16
C PRO A 171 -21.41 -11.16 -13.13
N ASP A 172 -22.58 -11.79 -13.18
CA ASP A 172 -22.97 -12.88 -12.27
C ASP A 172 -21.98 -14.04 -12.26
N ASP A 173 -21.54 -14.49 -13.45
CA ASP A 173 -20.57 -15.59 -13.56
C ASP A 173 -19.31 -15.29 -12.74
N ILE A 174 -18.77 -14.05 -12.85
CA ILE A 174 -17.59 -13.63 -12.09
C ILE A 174 -17.91 -13.55 -10.60
N TYR A 175 -19.06 -12.96 -10.24
CA TYR A 175 -19.48 -12.83 -8.85
C TYR A 175 -19.51 -14.20 -8.16
N TYR A 176 -20.24 -15.17 -8.74
CA TYR A 176 -20.36 -16.50 -8.15
C TYR A 176 -19.07 -17.31 -8.19
N ILE A 177 -18.20 -17.10 -9.18
CA ILE A 177 -16.85 -17.68 -9.17
C ILE A 177 -16.04 -17.15 -8.00
N LEU A 178 -16.04 -15.84 -7.78
CA LEU A 178 -15.29 -15.18 -6.72
C LEU A 178 -15.81 -15.57 -5.33
N ASP A 179 -17.12 -15.67 -5.18
CA ASP A 179 -17.80 -16.03 -3.93
C ASP A 179 -17.37 -17.42 -3.40
N GLN A 180 -17.05 -18.36 -4.30
CA GLN A 180 -16.57 -19.69 -3.93
C GLN A 180 -15.22 -19.69 -3.20
N TYR A 181 -14.40 -18.65 -3.37
CA TYR A 181 -13.08 -18.54 -2.72
C TYR A 181 -13.17 -17.85 -1.35
N GLY A 182 -14.34 -17.37 -0.94
CA GLY A 182 -14.58 -16.83 0.39
C GLY A 182 -14.51 -15.30 0.47
N ASN A 183 -13.88 -14.79 1.53
CA ASN A 183 -13.89 -13.39 1.90
C ASN A 183 -12.82 -12.56 1.19
N ILE A 184 -13.17 -12.04 0.01
CA ILE A 184 -12.33 -11.12 -0.77
C ILE A 184 -12.03 -9.82 -0.02
N TYR A 185 -12.99 -9.31 0.75
CA TYR A 185 -12.82 -8.07 1.50
C TYR A 185 -11.70 -8.18 2.54
N GLN A 186 -11.57 -9.34 3.20
CA GLN A 186 -10.49 -9.64 4.12
C GLN A 186 -9.11 -9.68 3.42
N ALA A 187 -9.03 -10.28 2.23
CA ALA A 187 -7.80 -10.30 1.43
C ALA A 187 -7.36 -8.86 1.09
N ILE A 188 -8.30 -8.02 0.63
CA ILE A 188 -8.04 -6.60 0.35
C ILE A 188 -7.63 -5.84 1.62
N LYS A 189 -8.27 -6.06 2.78
CA LYS A 189 -7.88 -5.44 4.05
C LYS A 189 -6.42 -5.76 4.44
N ILE A 190 -5.98 -7.00 4.24
CA ILE A 190 -4.58 -7.40 4.47
C ILE A 190 -3.64 -6.66 3.52
N GLU A 191 -3.95 -6.62 2.21
CA GLU A 191 -3.13 -5.91 1.24
C GLU A 191 -2.99 -4.42 1.54
N ILE A 192 -4.09 -3.77 1.91
CA ILE A 192 -4.10 -2.35 2.31
C ILE A 192 -3.18 -2.13 3.52
N THR A 193 -3.19 -3.06 4.48
CA THR A 193 -2.34 -2.97 5.67
C THR A 193 -0.86 -3.11 5.30
N ILE A 194 -0.53 -4.07 4.42
CA ILE A 194 0.83 -4.26 3.90
C ILE A 194 1.29 -3.00 3.16
N GLU A 195 0.44 -2.43 2.31
CA GLU A 195 0.78 -1.24 1.54
C GLU A 195 0.93 -0.01 2.44
N GLY A 196 0.11 0.14 3.47
CA GLY A 196 0.25 1.21 4.46
C GLY A 196 1.58 1.16 5.21
N ILE A 197 2.07 -0.04 5.54
CA ILE A 197 3.41 -0.21 6.14
C ILE A 197 4.51 0.08 5.11
N TYR A 198 4.32 -0.37 3.86
CA TYR A 198 5.27 -0.11 2.78
C TYR A 198 5.45 1.39 2.51
N GLN A 199 4.38 2.18 2.52
CA GLN A 199 4.45 3.63 2.37
C GLN A 199 5.24 4.29 3.51
N ARG A 200 5.01 3.89 4.77
CA ARG A 200 5.81 4.38 5.91
C ARG A 200 7.28 4.02 5.81
N PHE A 201 7.58 2.81 5.34
CA PHE A 201 8.94 2.38 5.04
C PHE A 201 9.61 3.31 4.03
N LEU A 202 8.92 3.66 2.93
CA LEU A 202 9.45 4.58 1.92
C LEU A 202 9.73 5.97 2.49
N GLU A 203 8.81 6.52 3.29
CA GLU A 203 8.98 7.83 3.95
C GLU A 203 10.22 7.85 4.85
N ILE A 204 10.43 6.80 5.66
CA ILE A 204 11.59 6.69 6.54
C ILE A 204 12.89 6.51 5.73
N GLN A 205 12.85 5.66 4.70
CA GLN A 205 14.00 5.44 3.80
C GLN A 205 14.41 6.74 3.10
N GLU A 206 13.44 7.52 2.59
CA GLU A 206 13.68 8.82 1.98
C GLU A 206 14.31 9.80 2.97
N LYS A 207 13.78 9.88 4.19
CA LYS A 207 14.33 10.73 5.25
C LYS A 207 15.79 10.38 5.60
N ILE A 208 16.13 9.09 5.69
CA ILE A 208 17.52 8.64 5.92
C ILE A 208 18.41 9.07 4.75
N ASN A 209 17.96 8.85 3.51
CA ASN A 209 18.71 9.24 2.32
C ASN A 209 18.97 10.76 2.28
N GLU A 210 17.97 11.57 2.60
CA GLU A 210 18.12 13.02 2.70
C GLU A 210 19.15 13.43 3.75
N PHE A 211 19.20 12.74 4.88
CA PHE A 211 20.18 13.02 5.93
C PHE A 211 21.59 12.59 5.54
N ILE A 212 21.74 11.44 4.87
CA ILE A 212 23.04 10.98 4.34
C ILE A 212 23.57 11.97 3.29
N ASP A 213 22.69 12.52 2.45
CA ASP A 213 23.06 13.49 1.42
C ASP A 213 23.68 14.78 1.99
N ILE A 214 23.41 15.12 3.26
CA ILE A 214 24.05 16.25 3.95
C ILE A 214 25.54 15.97 4.18
N PHE A 215 25.88 14.72 4.47
CA PHE A 215 27.26 14.28 4.70
C PHE A 215 27.96 14.04 3.36
N GLU A 216 27.48 13.09 2.57
CA GLU A 216 28.06 12.76 1.27
C GLU A 216 27.08 11.90 0.45
N PRO A 217 26.49 12.43 -0.64
CA PRO A 217 25.55 11.69 -1.50
C PRO A 217 26.12 10.40 -2.09
N LYS A 218 27.43 10.29 -2.29
CA LYS A 218 28.06 9.05 -2.76
C LYS A 218 27.80 7.87 -1.82
N LEU A 219 27.58 8.12 -0.52
CA LEU A 219 27.34 7.07 0.48
C LEU A 219 26.00 6.34 0.29
N ARG A 220 25.00 6.94 -0.36
CA ARG A 220 23.72 6.26 -0.69
C ARG A 220 23.73 5.51 -2.02
N THR A 221 24.84 5.51 -2.75
CA THR A 221 24.90 4.79 -4.03
C THR A 221 24.91 3.29 -3.78
N LYS A 222 24.22 2.51 -4.63
CA LYS A 222 24.09 1.04 -4.47
C LYS A 222 25.44 0.33 -4.25
N PRO A 223 26.52 0.62 -5.00
CA PRO A 223 27.81 -0.03 -4.77
C PRO A 223 28.41 0.26 -3.40
N VAL A 224 28.27 1.50 -2.92
CA VAL A 224 28.81 1.93 -1.62
C VAL A 224 27.97 1.36 -0.48
N LEU A 225 26.63 1.42 -0.57
CA LEU A 225 25.74 0.81 0.43
C LEU A 225 26.00 -0.69 0.57
N LYS A 226 26.26 -1.40 -0.53
CA LYS A 226 26.65 -2.81 -0.45
C LYS A 226 27.90 -3.02 0.43
N LYS A 227 28.92 -2.17 0.28
CA LYS A 227 30.13 -2.22 1.10
C LYS A 227 29.89 -1.81 2.54
N VAL A 228 29.04 -0.82 2.79
CA VAL A 228 28.60 -0.45 4.14
C VAL A 228 27.93 -1.64 4.82
N HIS A 229 27.03 -2.35 4.13
CA HIS A 229 26.33 -3.50 4.68
C HIS A 229 27.27 -4.69 4.92
N GLU A 230 28.23 -4.94 4.02
CA GLU A 230 29.32 -5.91 4.25
C GLU A 230 30.12 -5.55 5.52
N ALA A 231 30.49 -4.28 5.71
CA ALA A 231 31.22 -3.84 6.91
C ALA A 231 30.42 -4.06 8.20
N ILE A 232 29.12 -3.74 8.19
CA ILE A 232 28.23 -3.94 9.34
C ILE A 232 28.13 -5.42 9.71
N ASN A 233 27.91 -6.29 8.71
CA ASN A 233 27.82 -7.74 8.92
C ASN A 233 29.13 -8.32 9.47
N ASP A 234 30.27 -7.86 8.95
CA ASP A 234 31.60 -8.30 9.38
C ASP A 234 32.09 -7.60 10.66
N LYS A 235 31.27 -6.72 11.26
CA LYS A 235 31.62 -5.92 12.45
C LYS A 235 32.90 -5.09 12.27
N LYS A 236 33.12 -4.58 11.05
CA LYS A 236 34.24 -3.72 10.69
C LYS A 236 33.88 -2.24 10.91
N ASP A 237 34.90 -1.41 11.08
CA ASP A 237 34.72 0.04 10.99
C ASP A 237 34.32 0.41 9.56
N ILE A 238 33.17 1.09 9.42
CA ILE A 238 32.56 1.35 8.12
C ILE A 238 33.45 2.26 7.27
N ILE A 239 33.91 3.38 7.82
CA ILE A 239 34.67 4.38 7.05
C ILE A 239 36.04 3.84 6.67
N LYS A 240 36.70 3.13 7.59
CA LYS A 240 37.97 2.45 7.30
C LYS A 240 37.81 1.38 6.21
N TYR A 241 36.78 0.54 6.31
CA TYR A 241 36.51 -0.48 5.30
C TYR A 241 36.24 0.13 3.91
N LEU A 242 35.49 1.22 3.84
CA LEU A 242 35.26 1.94 2.57
C LEU A 242 36.57 2.45 1.95
N LYS A 243 37.49 2.97 2.77
CA LYS A 243 38.82 3.41 2.30
C LYS A 243 39.67 2.22 1.83
N ASP A 244 39.67 1.11 2.57
CA ASP A 244 40.42 -0.11 2.23
C ASP A 244 39.92 -0.69 0.89
N GLU A 245 38.62 -0.60 0.63
CA GLU A 245 37.96 -0.96 -0.64
C GLU A 245 38.13 0.11 -1.74
N LYS A 246 38.97 1.13 -1.51
CA LYS A 246 39.31 2.20 -2.45
C LYS A 246 38.10 3.03 -2.92
N ILE A 247 37.10 3.19 -2.06
CA ILE A 247 36.01 4.14 -2.32
C ILE A 247 36.54 5.55 -2.10
N GLU A 248 36.63 6.33 -3.17
CA GLU A 248 37.01 7.74 -3.10
C GLU A 248 35.95 8.53 -2.33
N LEU A 249 36.32 9.11 -1.20
CA LEU A 249 35.50 10.01 -0.39
C LEU A 249 36.19 11.37 -0.26
N PRO A 250 35.46 12.47 -0.03
CA PRO A 250 36.07 13.79 0.14
C PRO A 250 37.09 13.86 1.28
N ASP A 251 37.94 14.88 1.26
CA ASP A 251 39.03 15.07 2.23
C ASP A 251 38.59 15.10 3.70
N LYS A 252 37.32 15.43 3.96
CA LYS A 252 36.75 15.37 5.31
C LYS A 252 36.69 13.97 5.91
N PHE A 253 36.75 12.94 5.06
CA PHE A 253 36.87 11.56 5.48
C PHE A 253 38.33 11.17 5.73
N ALA A 254 39.33 11.98 5.33
CA ALA A 254 40.75 11.73 5.54
C ALA A 254 41.26 12.30 6.89
N TYR A 255 40.62 11.91 7.99
CA TYR A 255 40.98 12.34 9.35
C TYR A 255 42.09 11.46 9.98
N ASN A 256 42.84 12.03 10.93
CA ASN A 256 43.97 11.43 11.64
C ASN A 256 43.64 11.17 13.14
N GLU A 257 44.63 10.71 13.93
CA GLU A 257 44.42 10.41 15.36
C GLU A 257 44.04 11.65 16.20
N ASN A 258 44.56 12.83 15.85
CA ASN A 258 44.25 14.08 16.56
C ASN A 258 42.78 14.50 16.32
N ASP A 259 42.25 14.25 15.12
CA ASP A 259 40.85 14.51 14.78
C ASP A 259 39.91 13.62 15.61
N ILE A 260 40.32 12.38 15.93
CA ILE A 260 39.51 11.40 16.66
C ILE A 260 39.20 11.88 18.08
N GLU A 261 40.06 12.70 18.69
CA GLU A 261 39.83 13.21 20.04
C GLU A 261 38.83 14.39 20.08
N ASN A 262 38.64 15.08 18.95
CA ASN A 262 37.78 16.24 18.82
C ASN A 262 36.28 15.90 19.01
N LEU A 263 35.58 16.73 19.79
CA LEU A 263 34.15 16.51 20.09
C LEU A 263 33.25 16.67 18.86
N THR A 264 33.51 17.64 18.00
CA THR A 264 32.77 17.86 16.75
C THR A 264 32.92 16.68 15.80
N PHE A 265 34.14 16.14 15.67
CA PHE A 265 34.37 14.92 14.90
C PHE A 265 33.63 13.71 15.48
N LYS A 266 33.70 13.50 16.80
CA LYS A 266 33.01 12.38 17.46
C LYS A 266 31.51 12.42 17.21
N ASP A 267 30.89 13.59 17.36
CA ASP A 267 29.46 13.76 17.08
C ASP A 267 29.16 13.53 15.60
N TRP A 268 29.89 14.20 14.69
CA TRP A 268 29.76 14.04 13.24
C TRP A 268 29.85 12.57 12.81
N ASN A 269 30.89 11.87 13.24
CA ASN A 269 31.12 10.46 12.90
C ASN A 269 30.03 9.57 13.51
N SER A 270 29.63 9.81 14.76
CA SER A 270 28.58 9.02 15.41
C SER A 270 27.24 9.13 14.67
N LYS A 271 26.85 10.34 14.25
CA LYS A 271 25.61 10.59 13.50
C LYS A 271 25.66 9.97 12.11
N LEU A 272 26.78 10.09 11.41
CA LEU A 272 26.94 9.44 10.11
C LEU A 272 26.85 7.92 10.22
N ILE A 273 27.58 7.32 11.15
CA ILE A 273 27.57 5.87 11.38
C ILE A 273 26.17 5.39 11.77
N LEU A 274 25.44 6.15 12.59
CA LEU A 274 24.06 5.86 12.95
C LEU A 274 23.16 5.81 11.69
N LEU A 275 23.23 6.83 10.82
CA LEU A 275 22.46 6.86 9.58
C LEU A 275 22.79 5.68 8.65
N LEU A 276 24.07 5.30 8.54
CA LEU A 276 24.50 4.14 7.74
C LEU A 276 24.06 2.80 8.34
N LYS A 277 23.86 2.72 9.66
CA LYS A 277 23.23 1.55 10.30
C LYS A 277 21.74 1.49 9.99
N TYR A 278 21.04 2.61 10.03
CA TYR A 278 19.63 2.64 9.63
C TYR A 278 19.41 2.25 8.17
N THR A 279 20.32 2.61 7.24
CA THR A 279 20.19 2.13 5.86
C THR A 279 20.23 0.60 5.76
N PHE A 280 21.04 -0.04 6.61
CA PHE A 280 21.10 -1.49 6.69
C PHE A 280 19.80 -2.09 7.28
N GLU A 281 19.33 -1.54 8.39
CA GLU A 281 18.09 -1.99 9.06
C GLU A 281 16.87 -1.85 8.13
N ILE A 282 16.75 -0.71 7.45
CA ILE A 282 15.69 -0.44 6.48
C ILE A 282 15.75 -1.42 5.31
N GLN A 283 16.94 -1.84 4.85
CA GLN A 283 17.05 -2.89 3.83
C GLN A 283 16.53 -4.24 4.34
N GLN A 284 16.77 -4.58 5.62
CA GLN A 284 16.22 -5.81 6.21
C GLN A 284 14.69 -5.75 6.27
N ILE A 285 14.14 -4.60 6.63
CA ILE A 285 12.69 -4.35 6.64
C ILE A 285 12.11 -4.48 5.22
N GLU A 286 12.75 -3.89 4.22
CA GLU A 286 12.36 -4.02 2.80
C GLU A 286 12.28 -5.49 2.40
N THR A 287 13.31 -6.27 2.73
CA THR A 287 13.37 -7.70 2.40
C THR A 287 12.21 -8.45 3.04
N LYS A 288 11.94 -8.24 4.33
CA LYS A 288 10.82 -8.87 5.04
C LYS A 288 9.46 -8.45 4.45
N LEU A 289 9.28 -7.18 4.07
CA LEU A 289 8.06 -6.70 3.42
C LEU A 289 7.83 -7.36 2.06
N LEU A 290 8.90 -7.52 1.27
CA LEU A 290 8.84 -8.22 -0.01
C LEU A 290 8.50 -9.70 0.17
N GLU A 291 9.02 -10.37 1.21
CA GLU A 291 8.63 -11.75 1.54
C GLU A 291 7.13 -11.86 1.88
N ILE A 292 6.55 -10.89 2.60
CA ILE A 292 5.11 -10.88 2.87
C ILE A 292 4.32 -10.65 1.56
N LYS A 293 4.75 -9.73 0.70
CA LYS A 293 4.09 -9.48 -0.61
C LYS A 293 4.13 -10.69 -1.53
N LYS A 294 5.12 -11.58 -1.41
CA LYS A 294 5.18 -12.84 -2.18
C LYS A 294 4.02 -13.77 -1.90
N TYR A 295 3.23 -13.61 -0.84
CA TYR A 295 2.03 -14.44 -0.69
C TYR A 295 1.05 -14.30 -1.86
N TYR A 296 0.97 -13.13 -2.50
CA TYR A 296 -0.07 -12.85 -3.50
C TYR A 296 0.42 -12.05 -4.72
N SER A 297 1.67 -11.58 -4.73
CA SER A 297 2.16 -10.65 -5.75
C SER A 297 3.62 -10.89 -6.14
N GLY A 298 3.96 -10.47 -7.37
CA GLY A 298 5.28 -10.58 -7.95
C GLY A 298 5.53 -11.89 -8.71
N LYS A 299 6.66 -11.95 -9.43
CA LYS A 299 7.04 -13.10 -10.27
C LYS A 299 7.35 -14.38 -9.50
N SER A 300 7.67 -14.24 -8.21
CA SER A 300 8.04 -15.33 -7.31
C SER A 300 6.99 -15.52 -6.21
N LYS A 301 5.72 -15.19 -6.52
CA LYS A 301 4.63 -15.36 -5.57
C LYS A 301 4.42 -16.84 -5.23
N ASN A 302 4.01 -17.08 -3.99
CA ASN A 302 3.76 -18.42 -3.47
C ASN A 302 2.42 -18.96 -3.98
N PHE A 303 1.42 -18.10 -4.09
CA PHE A 303 0.05 -18.45 -4.47
C PHE A 303 -0.40 -17.61 -5.65
N ASN A 304 -1.28 -18.15 -6.49
CA ASN A 304 -2.08 -17.29 -7.36
C ASN A 304 -3.08 -16.49 -6.51
N TYR A 305 -3.72 -15.48 -7.10
CA TYR A 305 -4.52 -14.58 -6.30
C TYR A 305 -5.81 -15.22 -5.74
N LEU A 306 -6.42 -16.16 -6.46
CA LEU A 306 -7.59 -16.92 -5.97
C LEU A 306 -7.24 -17.79 -4.76
N GLU A 307 -6.12 -18.51 -4.83
CA GLU A 307 -5.60 -19.32 -3.73
C GLU A 307 -5.25 -18.44 -2.52
N PHE A 308 -4.71 -17.23 -2.74
CA PHE A 308 -4.48 -16.28 -1.66
C PHE A 308 -5.78 -15.87 -0.96
N ILE A 309 -6.85 -15.56 -1.71
CA ILE A 309 -8.17 -15.24 -1.15
C ILE A 309 -8.65 -16.40 -0.28
N GLU A 310 -8.63 -17.63 -0.82
CA GLU A 310 -9.09 -18.83 -0.11
C GLU A 310 -8.33 -19.05 1.20
N LYS A 311 -6.99 -19.05 1.13
CA LYS A 311 -6.15 -19.25 2.32
C LYS A 311 -6.38 -18.20 3.40
N VAL A 312 -6.53 -16.93 3.01
CA VAL A 312 -6.83 -15.85 3.95
C VAL A 312 -8.22 -16.01 4.57
N SER A 313 -9.22 -16.34 3.75
CA SER A 313 -10.62 -16.45 4.15
C SER A 313 -10.82 -17.53 5.21
N PHE A 314 -10.18 -18.68 5.02
CA PHE A 314 -10.28 -19.80 5.96
C PHE A 314 -9.13 -19.85 6.97
N ASN A 315 -8.24 -18.85 6.95
CA ASN A 315 -7.00 -18.81 7.72
C ASN A 315 -6.21 -20.14 7.66
N GLU A 316 -6.14 -20.73 6.46
CA GLU A 316 -5.38 -21.95 6.24
C GLU A 316 -3.91 -21.74 6.59
N ASP A 317 -3.28 -22.78 7.12
CA ASP A 317 -1.87 -22.75 7.54
C ASP A 317 -1.53 -21.59 8.48
N ASN A 318 -2.53 -21.01 9.15
CA ASN A 318 -2.40 -19.84 10.02
C ASN A 318 -1.83 -18.60 9.30
N ILE A 319 -2.12 -18.45 8.00
CA ILE A 319 -1.55 -17.39 7.15
C ILE A 319 -1.87 -15.98 7.65
N VAL A 320 -3.11 -15.74 8.10
CA VAL A 320 -3.55 -14.40 8.55
C VAL A 320 -2.76 -14.00 9.79
N ASN A 321 -2.65 -14.90 10.76
CA ASN A 321 -1.89 -14.66 11.99
C ASN A 321 -0.39 -14.51 11.72
N SER A 322 0.15 -15.25 10.76
CA SER A 322 1.55 -15.15 10.35
C SER A 322 1.86 -13.79 9.70
N ILE A 323 1.02 -13.34 8.76
CA ILE A 323 1.12 -12.02 8.14
C ILE A 323 0.98 -10.94 9.21
N GLN A 324 -0.06 -11.00 10.04
CA GLN A 324 -0.32 -10.01 11.08
C GLN A 324 0.86 -9.88 12.05
N SER A 325 1.39 -11.00 12.54
CA SER A 325 2.54 -11.01 13.45
C SER A 325 3.79 -10.40 12.81
N ALA A 326 4.04 -10.70 11.53
CA ALA A 326 5.14 -10.13 10.79
C ALA A 326 4.97 -8.61 10.57
N LEU A 327 3.76 -8.16 10.24
CA LEU A 327 3.46 -6.74 10.06
C LEU A 327 3.53 -5.93 11.36
N ILE A 328 3.11 -6.50 12.49
CA ILE A 328 3.26 -5.86 13.82
C ILE A 328 4.74 -5.65 14.12
N LYS A 329 5.57 -6.69 13.94
CA LYS A 329 7.01 -6.59 14.18
C LYS A 329 7.66 -5.54 13.28
N LEU A 330 7.32 -5.53 11.99
CA LEU A 330 7.85 -4.54 11.04
C LEU A 330 7.42 -3.12 11.41
N ARG A 331 6.19 -2.95 11.87
CA ARG A 331 5.70 -1.65 12.35
C ARG A 331 6.47 -1.19 13.58
N GLU A 332 6.77 -2.07 14.53
CA GLU A 332 7.57 -1.75 15.71
C GLU A 332 8.99 -1.36 15.33
N GLU A 333 9.65 -2.15 14.45
CA GLU A 333 10.99 -1.84 13.92
C GLU A 333 11.00 -0.45 13.23
N LEU A 334 10.03 -0.15 12.38
CA LEU A 334 9.91 1.16 11.71
C LEU A 334 9.65 2.31 12.70
N LEU A 335 8.84 2.09 13.73
CA LEU A 335 8.55 3.10 14.75
C LEU A 335 9.79 3.43 15.58
N GLU A 336 10.58 2.42 15.95
CA GLU A 336 11.86 2.61 16.64
C GLU A 336 12.81 3.48 15.81
N THR A 337 13.08 3.09 14.56
CA THR A 337 13.93 3.87 13.65
C THR A 337 13.38 5.30 13.46
N ASN A 338 12.07 5.47 13.28
CA ASN A 338 11.50 6.80 13.08
C ASN A 338 11.64 7.70 14.31
N ASN A 339 11.40 7.17 15.52
CA ASN A 339 11.52 7.92 16.76
C ASN A 339 12.96 8.43 16.97
N GLU A 340 13.96 7.62 16.63
CA GLU A 340 15.36 8.04 16.71
C GLU A 340 15.70 9.08 15.62
N LEU A 341 15.17 8.93 14.41
CA LEU A 341 15.33 9.92 13.33
C LEU A 341 14.63 11.25 13.61
N GLU A 342 13.56 11.29 14.39
CA GLU A 342 12.89 12.51 14.82
C GLU A 342 13.74 13.37 15.76
N GLN A 343 14.72 12.76 16.44
CA GLN A 343 15.71 13.50 17.23
C GLN A 343 16.75 14.22 16.37
N LEU A 344 16.78 13.94 15.06
CA LEU A 344 17.69 14.56 14.10
C LEU A 344 16.94 15.59 13.27
N THR A 345 17.52 16.78 13.10
CA THR A 345 16.99 17.78 12.17
C THR A 345 17.97 18.05 11.04
N LYS A 346 17.43 18.34 9.85
CA LYS A 346 18.21 18.73 8.67
C LYS A 346 19.11 19.94 8.93
N LYS A 347 18.67 20.86 9.79
CA LYS A 347 19.43 22.05 10.16
C LYS A 347 20.64 21.67 11.02
N ASP A 348 20.43 20.86 12.05
CA ASP A 348 21.49 20.50 12.99
C ASP A 348 22.56 19.64 12.31
N LEU A 349 22.16 18.69 11.46
CA LEU A 349 23.09 17.89 10.68
C LEU A 349 23.91 18.73 9.69
N LYS A 350 23.31 19.75 9.07
CA LYS A 350 24.03 20.68 8.19
C LYS A 350 25.05 21.52 8.96
N LEU A 351 24.67 22.04 10.12
CA LEU A 351 25.57 22.80 10.98
C LEU A 351 26.74 21.92 11.44
N LEU A 352 26.44 20.72 11.93
CA LEU A 352 27.46 19.73 12.34
C LEU A 352 28.43 19.41 11.21
N ASN A 353 27.94 19.17 9.99
CA ASN A 353 28.80 18.89 8.84
C ASN A 353 29.70 20.09 8.48
N LEU A 354 29.16 21.32 8.51
CA LEU A 354 29.94 22.54 8.25
C LEU A 354 30.97 22.82 9.35
N ASP A 355 30.61 22.61 10.61
CA ASP A 355 31.51 22.85 11.74
C ASP A 355 32.68 21.86 11.74
N PHE A 356 32.44 20.62 11.32
CA PHE A 356 33.53 19.66 11.11
C PHE A 356 34.42 20.05 9.92
N GLU A 357 33.84 20.47 8.79
CA GLU A 357 34.62 20.95 7.64
C GLU A 357 35.47 22.19 7.99
N ARG A 358 34.93 23.13 8.78
CA ARG A 358 35.67 24.28 9.30
C ARG A 358 36.82 23.86 10.20
N TYR A 359 36.57 22.94 11.12
CA TYR A 359 37.60 22.41 12.00
C TYR A 359 38.77 21.85 11.19
N LEU A 360 38.51 21.06 10.15
CA LEU A 360 39.55 20.50 9.28
C LEU A 360 40.35 21.55 8.53
N ILE A 361 39.73 22.66 8.12
CA ILE A 361 40.47 23.77 7.48
C ILE A 361 41.40 24.42 8.51
N THR A 362 40.87 24.80 9.67
CA THR A 362 41.63 25.51 10.71
C THR A 362 42.74 24.67 11.35
N SER A 363 42.57 23.35 11.41
CA SER A 363 43.54 22.44 12.03
C SER A 363 44.62 21.93 11.08
N ARG A 364 44.46 22.12 9.76
CA ARG A 364 45.44 21.76 8.73
C ARG A 364 46.30 22.93 8.25
N ASP A 365 45.92 24.16 8.63
CA ASP A 365 46.69 25.39 8.37
C ASP A 365 47.74 25.70 9.46
N ASP A 366 47.74 24.94 10.57
CA ASP A 366 48.78 24.87 11.60
C ASP A 366 49.66 23.62 11.40
#